data_AF-A0A0F3PKF9-F1
#
_entry.id   AF-A0A0F3PKF9-F1
#
_cell.length_a   1.000
_cell.length_b   1.000
_cell.length_c   1.000
_cell.angle_alpha   90.00
_cell.angle_beta   90.00
_cell.angle_gamma   90.00
#
_symmetry.space_group_name_H-M   'P 1'
#
loop_
_entity.id
_entity.type
_entity.pdbx_description
1 polymer ?
#
loop_
_entity_poly.entity_id
_entity_poly.type
_entity_poly.pdbx_seq_one_letter_code
_entity_poly.pdbx_strand_id
1 'polypeptide(L)'
;MEISHPNIDGKVCRTKNGHGTPARLTAYGKYAVESDVKAGDNNNVALCGGAGSTDGSGSSSPQVLHDFINATMLGDGSKNWPTSTLKAGGSNGPTPVHNDNAKAVAKDLVQELTPEEKTIVAGLLAKTIEGGEVVEIRAVSSTSVMVNACYDLLSEGLGVVPYACVGLGGNFVGVVDGHITPKLAYRLKAGLSYQLSPEISAFAGGFYHRVVGDGVYDDLPAQRLVDDTSPAGRTKDTAIANFSMAYVGGEFGVRFAFYYAL
;
A
#
# COMPACT_ATOMS: atom_id res chain seq x y z
N MET A 1 -8.08 -13.03 -26.31
CA MET A 1 -7.80 -12.98 -24.86
C MET A 1 -9.12 -13.27 -24.19
N GLU A 2 -9.22 -14.26 -23.31
CA GLU A 2 -10.42 -14.39 -22.48
C GLU A 2 -10.30 -13.44 -21.29
N ILE A 3 -11.38 -12.71 -20.98
CA ILE A 3 -11.38 -11.72 -19.92
C ILE A 3 -12.10 -12.31 -18.73
N SER A 4 -11.41 -12.35 -17.59
CA SER A 4 -11.95 -12.88 -16.33
C SER A 4 -13.17 -12.12 -15.80
N HIS A 5 -13.39 -10.89 -16.27
CA HIS A 5 -14.46 -9.99 -15.81
C HIS A 5 -15.20 -9.33 -16.98
N PRO A 6 -16.10 -10.05 -17.67
CA PRO A 6 -16.79 -9.55 -18.87
C PRO A 6 -17.66 -8.30 -18.60
N ASN A 7 -18.18 -8.15 -17.38
CA ASN A 7 -18.99 -6.97 -17.00
C ASN A 7 -18.16 -5.68 -16.93
N ILE A 8 -16.89 -5.78 -16.50
CA ILE A 8 -15.96 -4.64 -16.42
C ILE A 8 -15.48 -4.30 -17.83
N ASP A 9 -15.10 -5.31 -18.60
CA ASP A 9 -14.71 -5.15 -20.01
C ASP A 9 -15.78 -4.41 -20.81
N GLY A 10 -17.04 -4.83 -20.66
CA GLY A 10 -18.18 -4.23 -21.38
C GLY A 10 -18.43 -2.75 -21.09
N LYS A 11 -17.83 -2.18 -20.05
CA LYS A 11 -18.02 -0.78 -19.61
C LYS A 11 -16.85 0.12 -20.02
N VAL A 12 -15.64 -0.41 -20.03
CA VAL A 12 -14.42 0.37 -20.27
C VAL A 12 -14.13 0.45 -21.76
N CYS A 13 -13.73 1.62 -22.26
CA CYS A 13 -13.48 1.88 -23.67
C CYS A 13 -14.66 1.46 -24.56
N ARG A 14 -15.89 1.65 -24.08
CA ARG A 14 -17.06 1.31 -24.86
C ARG A 14 -17.25 2.34 -25.98
N THR A 15 -17.09 1.92 -27.24
CA THR A 15 -17.23 2.82 -28.40
C THR A 15 -18.63 3.44 -28.46
N LYS A 16 -18.70 4.64 -29.03
CA LYS A 16 -19.93 5.44 -29.08
C LYS A 16 -20.51 5.46 -30.49
N ASN A 17 -21.82 5.63 -30.56
CA ASN A 17 -22.49 5.86 -31.83
C ASN A 17 -22.19 7.29 -32.28
N GLY A 18 -21.88 7.48 -33.57
CA GLY A 18 -21.73 8.81 -34.16
C GLY A 18 -23.07 9.54 -34.32
N HIS A 19 -24.19 8.82 -34.41
CA HIS A 19 -25.51 9.45 -34.42
C HIS A 19 -25.89 9.89 -33.01
N GLY A 20 -26.12 11.19 -32.81
CA GLY A 20 -26.52 11.77 -31.52
C GLY A 20 -27.93 11.39 -31.03
N THR A 21 -28.68 10.57 -31.79
CA THR A 21 -30.03 10.12 -31.42
C THR A 21 -30.11 8.58 -31.32
N PRO A 22 -30.81 8.01 -30.31
CA PRO A 22 -30.92 6.56 -30.11
C PRO A 22 -31.65 5.80 -31.22
N ALA A 23 -32.33 6.50 -32.13
CA ALA A 23 -33.16 5.89 -33.18
C ALA A 23 -32.35 5.19 -34.29
N ARG A 24 -31.02 5.42 -34.37
CA ARG A 24 -30.16 4.86 -35.42
C ARG A 24 -28.85 4.34 -34.82
N LEU A 25 -28.90 3.19 -34.13
CA LEU A 25 -27.77 2.53 -33.45
C LEU A 25 -26.81 1.80 -34.40
N THR A 26 -26.57 2.36 -35.59
CA THR A 26 -25.85 1.65 -36.67
C THR A 26 -24.54 2.32 -37.04
N ALA A 27 -23.96 3.21 -36.21
CA ALA A 27 -22.68 3.84 -36.51
C ALA A 27 -21.78 3.92 -35.27
N TYR A 28 -21.62 2.80 -34.59
CA TYR A 28 -20.59 2.69 -33.55
C TYR A 28 -19.20 2.75 -34.17
N GLY A 29 -18.28 3.34 -33.41
CA GLY A 29 -16.85 3.28 -33.72
C GLY A 29 -16.37 1.82 -33.76
N LYS A 30 -15.45 1.54 -34.68
CA LYS A 30 -14.77 0.25 -34.80
C LYS A 30 -13.30 0.45 -34.51
N TYR A 31 -12.77 -0.23 -33.51
CA TYR A 31 -11.37 -0.16 -33.17
C TYR A 31 -10.48 -0.62 -34.32
N ALA A 32 -9.45 0.17 -34.57
CA ALA A 32 -8.44 -0.06 -35.59
C ALA A 32 -7.12 0.61 -35.18
N VAL A 33 -6.05 0.27 -35.89
CA VAL A 33 -4.70 0.76 -35.65
C VAL A 33 -4.61 2.29 -35.69
N GLU A 34 -5.39 2.93 -36.55
CA GLU A 34 -5.43 4.39 -36.71
C GLU A 34 -6.86 4.84 -36.89
N SER A 35 -7.18 6.01 -36.35
CA SER A 35 -8.49 6.63 -36.54
C SER A 35 -8.64 7.09 -38.00
N ASP A 36 -9.76 6.71 -38.63
CA ASP A 36 -10.18 7.11 -39.97
C ASP A 36 -11.73 7.04 -39.99
N VAL A 37 -12.38 8.09 -39.50
CA VAL A 37 -13.85 8.16 -39.38
C VAL A 37 -14.39 9.01 -40.52
N LYS A 38 -14.82 8.40 -41.62
CA LYS A 38 -15.34 9.10 -42.80
C LYS A 38 -16.83 8.87 -42.98
N ALA A 39 -17.58 9.96 -43.17
CA ALA A 39 -19.00 9.93 -43.49
C ALA A 39 -19.30 8.98 -44.67
N GLY A 40 -20.16 8.00 -44.43
CA GLY A 40 -20.58 7.00 -45.42
C GLY A 40 -19.54 5.95 -45.81
N ASP A 41 -18.35 5.96 -45.22
CA ASP A 41 -17.21 5.15 -45.68
C ASP A 41 -16.56 4.33 -44.55
N ASN A 42 -16.03 4.99 -43.51
CA ASN A 42 -15.24 4.33 -42.47
C ASN A 42 -15.62 4.81 -41.06
N ASN A 43 -15.55 3.91 -40.09
CA ASN A 43 -15.86 4.21 -38.68
C ASN A 43 -14.69 3.84 -37.76
N ASN A 44 -13.47 3.87 -38.29
CA ASN A 44 -12.30 3.35 -37.60
C ASN A 44 -11.83 4.33 -36.53
N VAL A 45 -11.61 3.85 -35.31
CA VAL A 45 -11.16 4.65 -34.16
C VAL A 45 -9.98 3.97 -33.47
N ALA A 46 -8.98 4.75 -33.06
CA ALA A 46 -7.88 4.30 -32.20
C ALA A 46 -7.96 4.90 -30.78
N LEU A 47 -8.98 5.73 -30.53
CA LEU A 47 -9.25 6.36 -29.23
C LEU A 47 -10.23 5.48 -28.43
N CYS A 48 -9.88 5.13 -27.20
CA CYS A 48 -10.73 4.48 -26.21
C CYS A 48 -12.05 5.28 -26.03
N GLY A 49 -13.18 4.63 -26.27
CA GLY A 49 -14.51 5.24 -26.24
C GLY A 49 -14.82 6.13 -27.45
N GLY A 50 -14.05 6.02 -28.54
CA GLY A 50 -14.22 6.77 -29.78
C GLY A 50 -15.60 6.57 -30.42
N ALA A 51 -16.10 7.61 -31.07
CA ALA A 51 -17.37 7.58 -31.79
C ALA A 51 -17.17 7.25 -33.28
N GLY A 52 -18.12 6.52 -33.86
CA GLY A 52 -18.20 6.35 -35.31
C GLY A 52 -18.66 7.62 -36.02
N SER A 53 -18.93 7.51 -37.31
CA SER A 53 -19.35 8.64 -38.14
C SER A 53 -20.78 9.10 -37.82
N THR A 54 -21.01 10.40 -37.93
CA THR A 54 -22.32 11.05 -37.78
C THR A 54 -23.27 10.73 -38.93
N ASP A 55 -22.73 10.31 -40.07
CA ASP A 55 -23.47 10.06 -41.31
C ASP A 55 -23.02 8.72 -41.90
N GLY A 56 -23.95 7.77 -42.08
CA GLY A 56 -23.69 6.48 -42.72
C GLY A 56 -23.95 5.25 -41.84
N SER A 57 -23.60 4.07 -42.35
CA SER A 57 -23.66 2.79 -41.63
C SER A 57 -22.26 2.34 -41.21
N GLY A 58 -22.06 2.15 -39.93
CA GLY A 58 -20.90 1.51 -39.29
C GLY A 58 -21.29 0.25 -38.52
N SER A 59 -20.56 -0.04 -37.43
CA SER A 59 -20.86 -1.19 -36.59
C SER A 59 -22.23 -1.04 -35.93
N SER A 60 -23.03 -2.12 -35.91
CA SER A 60 -24.33 -2.18 -35.23
C SER A 60 -24.23 -2.44 -33.73
N SER A 61 -23.02 -2.75 -33.24
CA SER A 61 -22.75 -2.97 -31.82
C SER A 61 -21.50 -2.19 -31.39
N PRO A 62 -21.48 -1.69 -30.15
CA PRO A 62 -20.29 -1.09 -29.59
C PRO A 62 -19.22 -2.15 -29.35
N GLN A 63 -17.96 -1.75 -29.55
CA GLN A 63 -16.78 -2.47 -29.11
C GLN A 63 -16.30 -1.99 -27.75
N VAL A 64 -15.49 -2.82 -27.08
CA VAL A 64 -15.16 -2.72 -25.65
C VAL A 64 -13.65 -2.78 -25.42
N LEU A 65 -13.20 -2.82 -24.16
CA LEU A 65 -11.78 -2.73 -23.80
C LEU A 65 -10.91 -3.81 -24.47
N HIS A 66 -11.36 -5.06 -24.56
CA HIS A 66 -10.59 -6.09 -25.24
C HIS A 66 -10.46 -5.88 -26.74
N ASP A 67 -11.50 -5.37 -27.40
CA ASP A 67 -11.42 -5.00 -28.81
C ASP A 67 -10.42 -3.85 -29.01
N PHE A 68 -10.42 -2.86 -28.11
CA PHE A 68 -9.44 -1.78 -28.09
C PHE A 68 -8.02 -2.35 -28.00
N ILE A 69 -7.75 -3.23 -27.04
CA ILE A 69 -6.42 -3.83 -26.87
C ILE A 69 -6.02 -4.60 -28.13
N ASN A 70 -6.88 -5.48 -28.65
CA ASN A 70 -6.55 -6.32 -29.81
C ASN A 70 -6.31 -5.53 -31.10
N ALA A 71 -7.15 -4.52 -31.36
CA ALA A 71 -7.19 -3.87 -32.67
C ALA A 71 -6.34 -2.60 -32.72
N THR A 72 -6.05 -1.98 -31.58
CA THR A 72 -5.27 -0.73 -31.52
C THR A 72 -3.83 -0.94 -31.02
N MET A 73 -3.57 -1.96 -30.21
CA MET A 73 -2.24 -2.22 -29.66
C MET A 73 -1.51 -3.19 -30.60
N LEU A 74 -0.72 -2.66 -31.54
CA LEU A 74 0.15 -3.48 -32.40
C LEU A 74 1.49 -3.80 -31.70
N GLY A 75 2.08 -4.95 -32.02
CA GLY A 75 3.45 -5.30 -31.63
C GLY A 75 3.61 -5.50 -30.11
N ASP A 76 4.53 -4.74 -29.51
CA ASP A 76 4.80 -4.73 -28.05
C ASP A 76 3.73 -4.03 -27.22
N GLY A 77 2.64 -3.58 -27.85
CA GLY A 77 1.54 -2.87 -27.21
C GLY A 77 1.69 -1.36 -27.15
N SER A 78 2.69 -0.76 -27.80
CA SER A 78 2.99 0.68 -27.66
C SER A 78 2.27 1.60 -28.66
N LYS A 79 1.82 1.10 -29.82
CA LYS A 79 1.38 1.95 -30.96
C LYS A 79 0.37 3.05 -30.56
N ASN A 80 -0.69 2.71 -29.81
CA ASN A 80 -1.74 3.65 -29.41
C ASN A 80 -1.77 3.91 -27.90
N TRP A 81 -0.69 3.57 -27.19
CA TRP A 81 -0.58 3.78 -25.77
C TRP A 81 0.62 4.67 -25.44
N PRO A 82 0.46 5.76 -24.67
CA PRO A 82 -0.78 6.26 -24.04
C PRO A 82 -1.63 7.19 -24.95
N THR A 83 -1.18 7.45 -26.18
CA THR A 83 -1.80 8.44 -27.09
C THR A 83 -2.33 7.77 -28.35
N SER A 84 -3.54 8.13 -28.79
CA SER A 84 -4.18 7.61 -30.00
C SER A 84 -3.49 8.09 -31.28
N THR A 85 -3.69 7.36 -32.38
CA THR A 85 -3.15 7.72 -33.70
C THR A 85 -4.29 8.09 -34.65
N LEU A 86 -4.12 9.19 -35.38
CA LEU A 86 -4.96 9.56 -36.52
C LEU A 86 -4.21 9.27 -37.81
N LYS A 87 -4.92 8.70 -38.79
CA LYS A 87 -4.34 8.35 -40.08
C LYS A 87 -3.78 9.58 -40.80
N ALA A 88 -2.54 9.50 -41.27
CA ALA A 88 -1.90 10.58 -42.01
C ALA A 88 -2.67 10.90 -43.30
N GLY A 89 -3.01 12.19 -43.50
CA GLY A 89 -3.83 12.65 -44.63
C GLY A 89 -5.33 12.36 -44.51
N GLY A 90 -5.78 11.75 -43.41
CA GLY A 90 -7.20 11.64 -43.05
C GLY A 90 -7.65 12.88 -42.28
N SER A 91 -8.77 13.50 -42.70
CA SER A 91 -9.28 14.73 -42.07
C SER A 91 -10.36 14.47 -41.01
N ASN A 92 -10.78 13.22 -40.82
CA ASN A 92 -12.00 12.92 -40.09
C ASN A 92 -11.76 11.82 -39.04
N GLY A 93 -12.00 12.14 -37.76
CA GLY A 93 -11.76 11.28 -36.61
C GLY A 93 -11.30 12.06 -35.36
N PRO A 94 -11.19 11.42 -34.19
CA PRO A 94 -10.69 12.07 -32.99
C PRO A 94 -9.25 12.56 -33.19
N THR A 95 -9.00 13.85 -32.98
CA THR A 95 -7.66 14.42 -33.05
C THR A 95 -6.83 13.94 -31.86
N PRO A 96 -5.63 13.36 -32.08
CA PRO A 96 -4.78 12.89 -31.01
C PRO A 96 -4.38 14.01 -30.07
N VAL A 97 -4.57 13.78 -28.77
CA VAL A 97 -4.10 14.67 -27.71
C VAL A 97 -3.18 13.88 -26.80
N HIS A 98 -2.14 14.52 -26.26
CA HIS A 98 -1.20 13.86 -25.36
C HIS A 98 -1.91 13.10 -24.23
N ASN A 99 -1.66 11.79 -24.19
CA ASN A 99 -2.20 10.80 -23.26
C ASN A 99 -3.73 10.66 -23.28
N ASP A 100 -4.38 10.91 -24.42
CA ASP A 100 -5.83 10.81 -24.56
C ASP A 100 -6.38 9.41 -24.23
N ASN A 101 -5.75 8.33 -24.68
CA ASN A 101 -6.15 6.95 -24.36
C ASN A 101 -5.97 6.64 -22.88
N ALA A 102 -4.84 7.02 -22.28
CA ALA A 102 -4.64 6.83 -20.84
C ALA A 102 -5.68 7.61 -20.01
N LYS A 103 -6.01 8.85 -20.40
CA LYS A 103 -7.05 9.66 -19.75
C LYS A 103 -8.44 9.06 -19.93
N ALA A 104 -8.76 8.55 -21.12
CA ALA A 104 -10.04 7.93 -21.40
C ALA A 104 -10.24 6.64 -20.60
N VAL A 105 -9.25 5.74 -20.58
CA VAL A 105 -9.29 4.52 -19.74
C VAL A 105 -9.45 4.88 -18.27
N ALA A 106 -8.64 5.81 -17.75
CA ALA A 106 -8.74 6.23 -16.35
C ALA A 106 -10.11 6.84 -16.02
N LYS A 107 -10.69 7.62 -16.94
CA LYS A 107 -12.03 8.18 -16.78
C LYS A 107 -13.08 7.09 -16.68
N ASP A 108 -13.05 6.11 -17.58
CA ASP A 108 -14.04 5.02 -17.59
C ASP A 108 -13.92 4.15 -16.33
N LEU A 109 -12.70 3.84 -15.87
CA LEU A 109 -12.46 3.12 -14.62
C LEU A 109 -13.03 3.85 -13.39
N VAL A 110 -13.03 5.18 -13.41
CA VAL A 110 -13.53 6.00 -12.29
C VAL A 110 -15.03 6.26 -12.40
N GLN A 111 -15.57 6.44 -13.61
CA GLN A 111 -16.94 6.92 -13.81
C GLN A 111 -17.94 5.79 -14.11
N GLU A 112 -17.52 4.75 -14.83
CA GLU A 112 -18.44 3.71 -15.34
C GLU A 112 -18.50 2.48 -14.43
N LEU A 113 -17.49 2.29 -13.56
CA LEU A 113 -17.41 1.16 -12.65
C LEU A 113 -18.05 1.43 -11.28
N THR A 114 -18.68 0.41 -10.71
CA THR A 114 -19.15 0.43 -9.32
C THR A 114 -17.98 0.36 -8.32
N PRO A 115 -18.19 0.67 -7.02
CA PRO A 115 -17.16 0.52 -6.00
C PRO A 115 -16.57 -0.90 -5.93
N GLU A 116 -17.39 -1.93 -6.12
CA GLU A 116 -16.97 -3.34 -6.10
C GLU A 116 -16.09 -3.64 -7.32
N GLU A 117 -16.50 -3.19 -8.51
CA GLU A 117 -15.73 -3.35 -9.75
C GLU A 117 -14.39 -2.61 -9.69
N LYS A 118 -14.35 -1.40 -9.10
CA LYS A 118 -13.12 -0.65 -8.85
C LYS A 118 -12.17 -1.41 -7.94
N THR A 119 -12.70 -2.08 -6.92
CA THR A 119 -11.91 -2.90 -6.00
C THR A 119 -11.29 -4.08 -6.73
N ILE A 120 -12.03 -4.72 -7.64
CA ILE A 120 -11.51 -5.79 -8.50
C ILE A 120 -10.38 -5.26 -9.40
N VAL A 121 -10.57 -4.13 -10.07
CA VAL A 121 -9.53 -3.53 -10.93
C VAL A 121 -8.30 -3.13 -10.11
N ALA A 122 -8.48 -2.54 -8.93
CA ALA A 122 -7.38 -2.20 -8.04
C ALA A 122 -6.61 -3.45 -7.59
N GLY A 123 -7.30 -4.53 -7.26
CA GLY A 123 -6.69 -5.81 -6.92
C GLY A 123 -5.93 -6.43 -8.10
N LEU A 124 -6.47 -6.35 -9.32
CA LEU A 124 -5.78 -6.81 -10.53
C LEU A 124 -4.54 -5.96 -10.82
N LEU A 125 -4.63 -4.63 -10.73
CA LEU A 125 -3.48 -3.74 -10.89
C LEU A 125 -2.40 -4.01 -9.84
N ALA A 126 -2.79 -4.25 -8.59
CA ALA A 126 -1.86 -4.65 -7.53
C ALA A 126 -1.20 -6.00 -7.83
N LYS A 127 -1.87 -6.91 -8.55
CA LYS A 127 -1.30 -8.17 -9.04
C LYS A 127 -0.39 -8.00 -10.25
N THR A 128 -0.66 -7.06 -11.14
CA THR A 128 0.13 -6.86 -12.36
C THR A 128 1.39 -6.03 -12.13
N ILE A 129 1.41 -5.18 -11.10
CA ILE A 129 2.63 -4.47 -10.70
C ILE A 129 3.52 -5.47 -9.95
N GLU A 130 4.40 -6.15 -10.70
CA GLU A 130 5.51 -6.92 -10.11
C GLU A 130 6.28 -6.00 -9.13
N GLY A 131 6.31 -6.38 -7.85
CA GLY A 131 7.01 -5.63 -6.79
C GLY A 131 6.13 -5.03 -5.68
N GLY A 132 4.83 -5.30 -5.67
CA GLY A 132 3.97 -4.97 -4.52
C GLY A 132 4.11 -5.98 -3.36
N GLU A 133 4.98 -5.71 -2.39
CA GLU A 133 5.08 -6.47 -1.14
C GLU A 133 4.35 -5.73 -0.01
N VAL A 134 3.46 -6.43 0.72
CA VAL A 134 2.76 -5.85 1.88
C VAL A 134 3.12 -6.62 3.15
N VAL A 135 3.59 -5.87 4.15
CA VAL A 135 3.92 -6.38 5.48
C VAL A 135 2.85 -5.90 6.46
N GLU A 136 1.96 -6.80 6.89
CA GLU A 136 0.96 -6.51 7.91
C GLU A 136 1.55 -6.76 9.32
N ILE A 137 1.94 -5.71 10.03
CA ILE A 137 2.43 -5.82 11.42
C ILE A 137 1.24 -5.78 12.38
N ARG A 138 0.62 -6.93 12.65
CA ARG A 138 -0.57 -7.04 13.53
C ARG A 138 -0.30 -6.74 15.01
N ALA A 139 0.89 -7.06 15.50
CA ALA A 139 1.29 -6.79 16.88
C ALA A 139 2.81 -6.76 17.02
N VAL A 140 3.32 -5.83 17.83
CA VAL A 140 4.72 -5.80 18.26
C VAL A 140 4.74 -6.17 19.74
N SER A 141 5.22 -7.37 20.07
CA SER A 141 5.42 -7.77 21.46
C SER A 141 6.84 -7.42 21.90
N SER A 142 6.98 -6.72 23.02
CA SER A 142 8.27 -6.28 23.57
C SER A 142 8.39 -6.77 25.00
N THR A 143 9.23 -7.77 25.22
CA THR A 143 9.57 -8.26 26.57
C THR A 143 10.98 -7.78 26.90
N SER A 144 11.13 -6.94 27.93
CA SER A 144 12.45 -6.46 28.34
C SER A 144 12.88 -7.04 29.69
N VAL A 145 14.16 -7.41 29.78
CA VAL A 145 14.81 -7.86 31.02
C VAL A 145 15.93 -6.87 31.32
N MET A 146 15.84 -6.19 32.47
CA MET A 146 16.69 -5.06 32.82
C MET A 146 17.31 -5.20 34.21
N VAL A 147 18.60 -4.91 34.32
CA VAL A 147 19.30 -4.74 35.60
C VAL A 147 19.48 -3.25 35.84
N ASN A 148 19.03 -2.74 37.00
CA ASN A 148 19.11 -1.32 37.34
C ASN A 148 20.06 -1.12 38.52
N ALA A 149 20.98 -0.15 38.39
CA ALA A 149 21.73 0.42 39.50
C ALA A 149 21.03 1.71 39.94
N CYS A 150 20.62 1.77 41.20
CA CYS A 150 19.86 2.89 41.77
C CYS A 150 20.67 3.59 42.86
N TYR A 151 20.51 4.90 42.94
CA TYR A 151 21.04 5.71 44.01
C TYR A 151 19.89 6.47 44.68
N ASP A 152 19.78 6.29 45.99
CA ASP A 152 18.82 6.98 46.83
C ASP A 152 19.50 8.25 47.38
N LEU A 153 19.00 9.42 47.00
CA LEU A 153 19.47 10.70 47.50
C LEU A 153 18.80 10.94 48.84
N LEU A 154 19.51 10.60 49.92
CA LEU A 154 19.06 10.88 51.28
C LEU A 154 18.97 12.40 51.47
N SER A 155 17.74 12.90 51.62
CA SER A 155 17.48 14.28 52.02
C SER A 155 17.25 14.30 53.53
N GLU A 156 18.11 14.98 54.28
CA GLU A 156 17.91 15.19 55.71
C GLU A 156 16.58 15.94 55.93
N GLY A 157 15.67 15.37 56.72
CA GLY A 157 14.49 16.08 57.24
C GLY A 157 13.14 15.86 56.53
N LEU A 158 13.04 15.08 55.45
CA LEU A 158 11.76 14.74 54.81
C LEU A 158 11.60 13.20 54.74
N GLY A 159 10.41 12.68 55.04
CA GLY A 159 10.06 11.25 54.85
C GLY A 159 9.98 10.79 53.38
N VAL A 160 10.52 11.61 52.46
CA VAL A 160 10.56 11.41 51.02
C VAL A 160 12.02 11.35 50.59
N VAL A 161 12.41 10.25 49.95
CA VAL A 161 13.75 9.98 49.43
C VAL A 161 13.69 10.02 47.90
N PRO A 162 14.23 11.06 47.24
CA PRO A 162 14.42 11.04 45.80
C PRO A 162 15.37 9.92 45.38
N TYR A 163 15.07 9.25 44.27
CA TYR A 163 15.93 8.21 43.71
C TYR A 163 16.14 8.40 42.22
N ALA A 164 17.30 7.97 41.75
CA ALA A 164 17.62 7.87 40.33
C ALA A 164 18.22 6.50 40.04
N CYS A 165 17.85 5.90 38.92
CA CYS A 165 18.42 4.63 38.46
C CYS A 165 18.87 4.70 37.01
N VAL A 166 19.96 4.01 36.73
CA VAL A 166 20.40 3.66 35.38
C VAL A 166 20.38 2.15 35.25
N GLY A 167 19.73 1.66 34.20
CA GLY A 167 19.61 0.23 33.93
C GLY A 167 20.05 -0.12 32.52
N LEU A 168 20.62 -1.31 32.41
CA LEU A 168 21.06 -1.94 31.18
C LEU A 168 20.43 -3.33 31.09
N GLY A 169 20.10 -3.76 29.88
CA GLY A 169 19.46 -5.05 29.69
C GLY A 169 19.20 -5.39 28.23
N GLY A 170 18.35 -6.39 28.03
CA GLY A 170 17.93 -6.86 26.73
C GLY A 170 16.44 -6.58 26.51
N ASN A 171 16.09 -6.17 25.30
CA ASN A 171 14.71 -6.17 24.82
C ASN A 171 14.55 -7.27 23.77
N PHE A 172 13.59 -8.15 24.02
CA PHE A 172 13.20 -9.24 23.13
C PHE A 172 11.95 -8.77 22.38
N VAL A 173 12.13 -8.40 21.12
CA VAL A 173 11.03 -8.00 20.23
C VAL A 173 10.59 -9.25 19.47
N GLY A 174 9.41 -9.76 19.80
CA GLY A 174 8.80 -10.88 19.10
C GLY A 174 7.84 -10.36 18.04
N VAL A 175 8.19 -10.54 16.77
CA VAL A 175 7.26 -10.45 15.64
C VAL A 175 7.07 -11.88 15.15
N VAL A 176 5.90 -12.46 15.48
CA VAL A 176 5.32 -13.76 15.07
C VAL A 176 6.27 -14.78 14.40
N ASP A 177 6.39 -15.94 15.07
CA ASP A 177 7.15 -17.17 14.72
C ASP A 177 8.69 -17.16 14.80
N GLY A 178 9.20 -17.59 15.97
CA GLY A 178 10.46 -18.32 16.11
C GLY A 178 11.76 -17.50 16.18
N HIS A 179 11.80 -16.27 15.69
CA HIS A 179 13.02 -15.46 15.66
C HIS A 179 13.02 -14.40 16.77
N ILE A 180 13.70 -14.72 17.87
CA ILE A 180 13.93 -13.78 18.97
C ILE A 180 15.27 -13.10 18.72
N THR A 181 15.24 -11.82 18.30
CA THR A 181 16.46 -11.01 18.18
C THR A 181 16.67 -10.21 19.49
N PRO A 182 17.62 -10.61 20.35
CA PRO A 182 17.92 -9.85 21.57
C PRO A 182 18.62 -8.54 21.18
N LYS A 183 18.01 -7.41 21.51
CA LYS A 183 18.64 -6.10 21.37
C LYS A 183 19.03 -5.53 22.72
N LEU A 184 20.19 -4.90 22.79
CA LEU A 184 20.59 -4.18 24.00
C LEU A 184 19.64 -3.00 24.23
N ALA A 185 19.31 -2.72 25.47
CA ALA A 185 18.47 -1.60 25.85
C ALA A 185 19.01 -0.93 27.12
N TYR A 186 18.76 0.36 27.26
CA TYR A 186 19.00 1.08 28.50
C TYR A 186 17.71 1.71 29.01
N ARG A 187 17.61 1.82 30.34
CA ARG A 187 16.48 2.43 31.03
C ARG A 187 16.99 3.43 32.05
N LEU A 188 16.49 4.66 31.99
CA LEU A 188 16.72 5.68 33.00
C LEU A 188 15.45 5.80 33.83
N LYS A 189 15.57 5.85 35.15
CA LYS A 189 14.44 6.03 36.06
C LYS A 189 14.75 7.16 37.04
N ALA A 190 13.74 7.93 37.38
CA ALA A 190 13.83 8.91 38.45
C ALA A 190 12.48 9.04 39.14
N GLY A 191 12.49 9.18 40.46
CA GLY A 191 11.25 9.26 41.22
C GLY A 191 11.47 9.62 42.68
N LEU A 192 10.39 9.47 43.44
CA LEU A 192 10.33 9.72 44.86
C LEU A 192 9.90 8.42 45.56
N SER A 193 10.55 8.12 46.69
CA SER A 193 10.20 7.02 47.56
C SER A 193 9.77 7.58 48.92
N TYR A 194 8.59 7.20 49.40
CA TYR A 194 8.06 7.55 50.71
C TYR A 194 8.20 6.37 51.66
N GLN A 195 8.87 6.56 52.79
CA GLN A 195 9.00 5.52 53.80
C GLN A 195 7.71 5.45 54.64
N LEU A 196 6.98 4.33 54.56
CA LEU A 196 5.84 4.07 55.44
C LEU A 196 6.29 3.44 56.76
N SER A 197 7.22 2.49 56.69
CA SER A 197 7.90 1.86 57.82
C SER A 197 9.37 1.60 57.45
N PRO A 198 10.25 1.25 58.41
CA PRO A 198 11.64 0.90 58.11
C PRO A 198 11.81 -0.23 57.08
N GLU A 199 10.79 -1.09 56.94
CA GLU A 199 10.76 -2.24 56.05
C GLU A 199 9.93 -1.99 54.77
N ILE A 200 9.02 -1.00 54.78
CA ILE A 200 8.06 -0.77 53.70
C ILE A 200 8.17 0.66 53.18
N SER A 201 8.43 0.80 51.88
CA SER A 201 8.43 2.08 51.18
C SER A 201 7.54 2.04 49.95
N ALA A 202 6.80 3.12 49.70
CA ALA A 202 6.05 3.30 48.45
C ALA A 202 6.85 4.21 47.53
N PHE A 203 6.87 3.92 46.24
CA PHE A 203 7.59 4.74 45.27
C PHE A 203 6.68 5.13 44.11
N ALA A 204 6.95 6.29 43.54
CA ALA A 204 6.39 6.76 42.28
C ALA A 204 7.50 7.43 41.46
N GLY A 205 7.55 7.18 40.17
CA GLY A 205 8.59 7.71 39.31
C GLY A 205 8.26 7.64 37.83
N GLY A 206 9.08 8.34 37.05
CA GLY A 206 9.09 8.24 35.60
C GLY A 206 10.27 7.41 35.13
N PHE A 207 10.15 6.82 33.95
CA PHE A 207 11.25 6.16 33.30
C PHE A 207 11.28 6.46 31.80
N TYR A 208 12.49 6.46 31.25
CA TYR A 208 12.78 6.47 29.83
C TYR A 208 13.44 5.16 29.48
N HIS A 209 12.88 4.42 28.52
CA HIS A 209 13.46 3.19 28.00
C HIS A 209 13.79 3.36 26.52
N ARG A 210 14.99 2.94 26.13
CA ARG A 210 15.45 2.97 24.74
C ARG A 210 16.17 1.69 24.38
N VAL A 211 15.79 1.13 23.25
CA VAL A 211 16.51 0.03 22.61
C VAL A 211 17.67 0.58 21.80
N VAL A 212 18.86 0.04 22.02
CA VAL A 212 20.11 0.39 21.35
C VAL A 212 20.32 -0.55 20.16
N GLY A 213 20.54 0.02 19.00
CA GLY A 213 20.79 -0.70 17.75
C GLY A 213 20.45 0.17 16.56
N ASP A 214 20.81 -0.31 15.38
CA ASP A 214 20.49 0.26 14.07
C ASP A 214 18.99 0.23 13.73
N GLY A 215 18.15 -0.32 14.62
CA GLY A 215 16.73 -0.47 14.41
C GLY A 215 16.37 -1.57 13.40
N VAL A 216 17.35 -2.34 12.89
CA VAL A 216 17.14 -3.35 11.85
C VAL A 216 16.55 -4.61 12.45
N TYR A 217 15.35 -4.96 12.03
CA TYR A 217 14.70 -6.22 12.33
C TYR A 217 14.59 -6.99 11.01
N ASP A 218 15.44 -8.01 10.89
CA ASP A 218 15.45 -8.94 9.77
C ASP A 218 14.36 -10.01 9.95
N ASP A 219 13.98 -10.66 8.85
CA ASP A 219 13.02 -11.78 8.81
C ASP A 219 11.59 -11.44 9.24
N LEU A 220 11.10 -10.24 8.91
CA LEU A 220 9.68 -9.94 9.09
C LEU A 220 8.85 -10.71 8.06
N PRO A 221 7.82 -11.46 8.49
CA PRO A 221 6.98 -12.23 7.58
C PRO A 221 6.22 -11.27 6.68
N ALA A 222 6.56 -11.26 5.40
CA ALA A 222 5.83 -10.53 4.38
C ALA A 222 4.79 -11.44 3.76
N GLN A 223 3.54 -10.97 3.69
CA GLN A 223 2.52 -11.67 2.92
C GLN A 223 2.59 -11.19 1.47
N ARG A 224 2.82 -12.14 0.57
CA ARG A 224 2.75 -11.89 -0.86
C ARG A 224 1.30 -11.62 -1.23
N LEU A 225 1.03 -10.42 -1.76
CA LEU A 225 -0.29 -10.12 -2.33
C LEU A 225 -0.52 -10.81 -3.69
N VAL A 226 0.54 -11.38 -4.28
CA VAL A 226 0.56 -11.88 -5.66
C VAL A 226 1.43 -13.13 -5.76
N ASP A 227 0.93 -14.17 -6.45
CA ASP A 227 1.76 -15.30 -6.90
C ASP A 227 2.68 -14.80 -8.03
N ASP A 228 3.96 -14.71 -7.71
CA ASP A 228 5.00 -14.31 -8.66
C ASP A 228 5.24 -15.44 -9.66
N THR A 229 5.03 -15.17 -10.95
CA THR A 229 5.33 -16.12 -12.05
C THR A 229 6.76 -15.94 -12.58
N SER A 230 7.61 -15.15 -11.90
CA SER A 230 9.02 -15.01 -12.25
C SER A 230 9.82 -16.31 -12.09
N PRO A 231 10.89 -16.50 -12.88
CA PRO A 231 11.80 -17.64 -12.72
C PRO A 231 12.39 -17.64 -11.31
N ALA A 232 12.30 -18.80 -10.63
CA ALA A 232 12.79 -19.01 -9.29
C ALA A 232 14.22 -18.45 -9.10
N GLY A 233 14.40 -17.55 -8.12
CA GLY A 233 15.73 -17.07 -7.71
C GLY A 233 15.89 -15.58 -7.40
N ARG A 234 14.82 -14.76 -7.45
CA ARG A 234 14.90 -13.32 -7.15
C ARG A 234 14.15 -12.82 -5.92
N THR A 235 13.36 -13.64 -5.26
CA THR A 235 12.49 -13.18 -4.18
C THR A 235 13.05 -13.58 -2.81
N LYS A 236 13.32 -12.60 -1.94
CA LYS A 236 13.55 -12.84 -0.52
C LYS A 236 12.19 -12.86 0.18
N ASP A 237 11.85 -13.94 0.86
CA ASP A 237 10.60 -14.08 1.64
C ASP A 237 10.63 -13.34 2.98
N THR A 238 11.51 -12.33 3.08
CA THR A 238 11.93 -11.71 4.34
C THR A 238 12.05 -10.21 4.12
N ALA A 239 11.22 -9.43 4.80
CA ALA A 239 11.33 -7.98 4.81
C ALA A 239 12.28 -7.53 5.92
N ILE A 240 13.04 -6.46 5.66
CA ILE A 240 13.87 -5.79 6.64
C ILE A 240 13.13 -4.51 7.06
N ALA A 241 12.78 -4.36 8.33
CA ALA A 241 12.28 -3.08 8.84
C ALA A 241 13.34 -2.38 9.69
N ASN A 242 13.44 -1.07 9.51
CA ASN A 242 14.23 -0.22 10.39
C ASN A 242 13.30 0.62 11.27
N PHE A 243 13.21 0.30 12.57
CA PHE A 243 12.52 1.16 13.53
C PHE A 243 13.27 1.26 14.86
N SER A 244 13.36 2.48 15.38
CA SER A 244 13.92 2.78 16.70
C SER A 244 12.82 2.76 17.75
N MET A 245 12.92 1.87 18.75
CA MET A 245 11.97 1.81 19.88
C MET A 245 12.49 2.64 21.06
N ALA A 246 11.76 3.69 21.41
CA ALA A 246 11.95 4.44 22.65
C ALA A 246 10.59 4.82 23.22
N TYR A 247 10.42 4.69 24.53
CA TYR A 247 9.17 5.05 25.22
C TYR A 247 9.44 5.59 26.62
N VAL A 248 8.52 6.45 27.06
CA VAL A 248 8.46 6.97 28.42
C VAL A 248 7.26 6.38 29.14
N GLY A 249 7.38 6.19 30.44
CA GLY A 249 6.28 5.69 31.25
C GLY A 249 6.39 6.15 32.70
N GLY A 250 5.27 6.01 33.41
CA GLY A 250 5.22 6.14 34.86
C GLY A 250 5.26 4.77 35.52
N GLU A 251 5.87 4.69 36.70
CA GLU A 251 5.83 3.52 37.57
C GLU A 251 5.46 3.95 38.99
N PHE A 252 4.67 3.12 39.67
CA PHE A 252 4.36 3.25 41.08
C PHE A 252 4.31 1.86 41.71
N GLY A 253 4.67 1.75 42.99
CA GLY A 253 4.70 0.46 43.66
C GLY A 253 5.13 0.54 45.11
N VAL A 254 5.30 -0.64 45.72
CA VAL A 254 5.72 -0.81 47.11
C VAL A 254 6.97 -1.69 47.13
N ARG A 255 7.96 -1.31 47.92
CA ARG A 255 9.21 -2.02 48.15
C ARG A 255 9.24 -2.54 49.59
N PHE A 256 9.53 -3.83 49.73
CA PHE A 256 9.71 -4.52 51.00
C PHE A 256 11.20 -4.82 51.20
N ALA A 257 11.76 -4.39 52.33
CA ALA A 257 13.13 -4.67 52.75
C ALA A 257 13.10 -5.70 53.89
N PHE A 258 13.76 -6.84 53.69
CA PHE A 258 13.89 -7.87 54.70
C PHE A 258 15.32 -7.86 55.24
N TYR A 259 15.49 -7.39 56.47
CA TYR A 259 16.76 -7.52 57.19
C TYR A 259 16.76 -8.85 57.94
N TYR A 260 17.70 -9.74 57.60
CA TYR A 260 17.98 -10.89 58.45
C TYR A 260 18.83 -10.41 59.62
N ALA A 261 18.31 -10.53 60.84
CA ALA A 261 19.12 -10.48 62.03
C ALA A 261 19.94 -11.79 62.09
N LEU A 262 21.24 -11.69 61.86
CA LEU A 262 22.23 -12.73 62.16
C LEU A 262 22.86 -12.43 63.52
#